data_AF-A0A941MFB5-F1
#
_entry.id   AF-A0A941MFB5-F1
#
_cell.length_a   1.000
_cell.length_b   1.000
_cell.length_c   1.000
_cell.angle_alpha   90.00
_cell.angle_beta   90.00
_cell.angle_gamma   90.00
#
_symmetry.space_group_name_H-M   'P 1'
#
loop_
_entity.id
_entity.type
_entity.pdbx_description
1 polymer ?
#
loop_
_entity_poly.entity_id
_entity_poly.type
_entity_poly.pdbx_seq_one_letter_code
_entity_poly.pdbx_strand_id
1 'polypeptide(L)'
;MTEAEAIDLAKKRIGKRPIVLVGLMGCGKSSVGKRLAFKLSLPFVDADEEIERAAAKTINDIFADHGEDHFRDGERKVIARLLGNGAQVLATGGGAFIQPETRKRVKEAAFSIWLRAELPVLMRRVMKRDTRPLLRGGNPEATMQKLIEARYPIYAEADMTVESRDEPHDMIVNEIITRLATGADGAPPTTLEPNPSKIVHVELGDRSYDVLITRGVLRDAGALIKARFGSVKCGVVTDENVARHHLSTLEHSLKAEGLFAGSVVMKPGEATKSFRNLAELSERLLELGLERGDLVLPFGGGVIGDLAGFAAGILRRGVRFIQIPTSLLAQVDSSVGGKTGINTPQGKNLIGVFHQPSLVIADTSVLTTLPAREMRAGYAEVAKYGLLGDAAFFSWLETHWQSVFGNNGPALTTAIETSVAAKAAIVARDETETGDRALLNLGHTFGHALEAWTGYSDRLLHGEGVAIGMCMAFRLSEELGLCPSGTSERVTNHLKAVGLPTRIGDIPGGKADAAELLRLMGQDKKVKAGKLTFILVRDIGQAFVTRDVAPETVQAFLGREISR
;
A
#
# COMPACT_ATOMS: atom_id res chain seq x y z
N MET A 1 19.32 3.95 -22.65
CA MET A 1 20.30 4.97 -22.26
C MET A 1 21.58 4.24 -21.89
N THR A 2 22.69 4.59 -22.54
CA THR A 2 24.02 4.06 -22.20
C THR A 2 24.53 4.66 -20.89
N GLU A 3 25.53 4.03 -20.27
CA GLU A 3 26.13 4.55 -19.02
C GLU A 3 26.75 5.95 -19.22
N ALA A 4 27.40 6.18 -20.37
CA ALA A 4 28.00 7.47 -20.71
C ALA A 4 26.94 8.58 -20.86
N GLU A 5 25.81 8.28 -21.52
CA GLU A 5 24.67 9.20 -21.62
C GLU A 5 24.06 9.51 -20.25
N ALA A 6 23.93 8.49 -19.39
CA ALA A 6 23.40 8.66 -18.04
C ALA A 6 24.29 9.58 -17.20
N ILE A 7 25.60 9.39 -17.28
CA ILE A 7 26.58 10.24 -16.58
C ILE A 7 26.52 11.69 -17.07
N ASP A 8 26.44 11.92 -18.39
CA ASP A 8 26.36 13.27 -18.94
C ASP A 8 25.06 13.99 -18.52
N LEU A 9 23.92 13.30 -18.57
CA LEU A 9 22.63 13.83 -18.12
C LEU A 9 22.62 14.11 -16.61
N ALA A 10 23.16 13.20 -15.80
CA ALA A 10 23.30 13.40 -14.37
C ALA A 10 24.16 14.64 -14.05
N LYS A 11 25.30 14.81 -14.74
CA LYS A 11 26.16 15.99 -14.63
C LYS A 11 25.42 17.27 -15.02
N LYS A 12 24.67 17.26 -16.12
CA LYS A 12 23.86 18.39 -16.57
C LYS A 12 22.79 18.78 -15.56
N ARG A 13 22.08 17.81 -14.96
CA ARG A 13 21.03 18.07 -13.95
C ARG A 13 21.59 18.61 -12.64
N ILE A 14 22.70 18.04 -12.16
CA ILE A 14 23.36 18.52 -10.94
C ILE A 14 23.97 19.91 -11.15
N GLY A 15 24.52 20.16 -12.34
CA GLY A 15 25.18 21.41 -12.70
C GLY A 15 26.44 21.61 -11.87
N LYS A 16 26.61 22.81 -11.30
CA LYS A 16 27.76 23.15 -10.45
C LYS A 16 27.54 22.85 -8.95
N ARG A 17 26.39 22.28 -8.58
CA ARG A 17 26.05 22.01 -7.18
C ARG A 17 26.81 20.79 -6.67
N PRO A 18 27.24 20.76 -5.39
CA PRO A 18 27.70 19.55 -4.74
C PRO A 18 26.57 18.52 -4.58
N ILE A 19 26.93 17.25 -4.60
CA ILE A 19 26.07 16.13 -4.21
C ILE A 19 26.38 15.79 -2.76
N VAL A 20 25.39 15.81 -1.87
CA VAL A 20 25.58 15.56 -0.42
C VAL A 20 24.96 14.24 -0.02
N LEU A 21 25.75 13.30 0.47
CA LEU A 21 25.28 12.00 0.95
C LEU A 21 24.99 12.04 2.45
N VAL A 22 23.74 11.74 2.81
CA VAL A 22 23.22 11.74 4.20
C VAL A 22 22.70 10.36 4.58
N GLY A 23 22.64 10.08 5.88
CA GLY A 23 22.11 8.81 6.41
C GLY A 23 22.90 8.28 7.61
N LEU A 24 22.40 7.21 8.21
CA LEU A 24 22.99 6.62 9.42
C LEU A 24 24.38 6.01 9.18
N MET A 25 25.10 5.77 10.28
CA MET A 25 26.36 5.06 10.23
C MET A 25 26.14 3.64 9.67
N GLY A 26 26.98 3.18 8.75
CA GLY A 26 26.82 1.85 8.13
C GLY A 26 26.00 1.82 6.83
N CYS A 27 25.33 2.92 6.44
CA CYS A 27 24.61 2.97 5.16
C CYS A 27 25.51 3.16 3.92
N GLY A 28 26.84 3.24 4.08
CA GLY A 28 27.78 3.22 2.96
C GLY A 28 28.19 4.58 2.39
N LYS A 29 27.83 5.72 3.00
CA LYS A 29 28.14 7.10 2.52
C LYS A 29 29.54 7.26 1.90
N SER A 30 30.61 6.97 2.65
CA SER A 30 31.98 7.15 2.13
C SER A 30 32.33 6.16 1.01
N SER A 31 31.77 4.95 1.03
CA SER A 31 32.09 3.91 0.04
C SER A 31 31.32 4.09 -1.28
N VAL A 32 30.04 4.48 -1.20
CA VAL A 32 29.21 4.87 -2.34
C VAL A 32 29.71 6.21 -2.88
N GLY A 33 30.02 7.17 -2.01
CA GLY A 33 30.50 8.50 -2.40
C GLY A 33 31.79 8.48 -3.20
N LYS A 34 32.80 7.70 -2.79
CA LYS A 34 34.06 7.55 -3.54
C LYS A 34 33.83 7.01 -4.96
N ARG A 35 32.95 6.02 -5.11
CA ARG A 35 32.61 5.43 -6.42
C ARG A 35 31.79 6.37 -7.29
N LEU A 36 30.80 7.04 -6.71
CA LEU A 36 29.98 8.03 -7.39
C LEU A 36 30.83 9.19 -7.90
N ALA A 37 31.74 9.71 -7.07
CA ALA A 37 32.69 10.75 -7.44
C ALA A 37 33.57 10.29 -8.60
N PHE A 38 34.12 9.08 -8.53
CA PHE A 38 34.91 8.49 -9.61
C PHE A 38 34.14 8.42 -10.93
N LYS A 39 32.91 7.86 -10.92
CA LYS A 39 32.07 7.75 -12.13
C LYS A 39 31.66 9.10 -12.70
N LEU A 40 31.40 10.08 -11.84
CA LEU A 40 31.08 11.44 -12.25
C LEU A 40 32.33 12.30 -12.51
N SER A 41 33.54 11.78 -12.37
CA SER A 41 34.78 12.56 -12.50
C SER A 41 34.77 13.83 -11.62
N LEU A 42 34.22 13.71 -10.40
CA LEU A 42 34.13 14.78 -9.41
C LEU A 42 35.08 14.50 -8.24
N PRO A 43 35.53 15.54 -7.51
CA PRO A 43 36.21 15.35 -6.23
C PRO A 43 35.29 14.66 -5.21
N PHE A 44 35.85 13.76 -4.40
CA PHE A 44 35.19 13.21 -3.22
C PHE A 44 35.76 13.88 -1.95
N VAL A 45 34.88 14.26 -1.04
CA VAL A 45 35.24 14.80 0.27
C VAL A 45 34.42 14.10 1.36
N ASP A 46 35.07 13.67 2.44
CA ASP A 46 34.41 13.20 3.65
C ASP A 46 34.49 14.30 4.72
N ALA A 47 33.33 14.77 5.18
CA ALA A 47 33.26 15.88 6.13
C ALA A 47 33.94 15.54 7.46
N ASP A 48 33.84 14.28 7.91
CA ASP A 48 34.45 13.84 9.17
C ASP A 48 35.99 13.93 9.07
N GLU A 49 36.58 13.49 7.95
CA GLU A 49 38.04 13.60 7.69
C GLU A 49 38.51 15.07 7.62
N GLU A 50 37.70 15.96 7.03
CA GLU A 50 38.02 17.39 6.96
C GLU A 50 37.92 18.11 8.30
N ILE A 51 37.00 17.70 9.17
CA ILE A 51 36.90 18.20 10.54
C ILE A 51 38.15 17.80 11.34
N GLU A 52 38.55 16.53 11.27
CA GLU A 52 39.76 16.04 11.96
C GLU A 52 41.02 16.74 11.48
N ARG A 53 41.14 16.94 10.15
CA ARG A 53 42.27 17.67 9.56
C ARG A 53 42.31 19.13 10.01
N ALA A 54 41.16 19.80 10.05
CA ALA A 54 41.08 21.20 10.49
C ALA A 54 41.39 21.37 11.98
N ALA A 55 41.05 20.39 12.81
CA ALA A 55 41.28 20.40 14.25
C ALA A 55 42.66 19.83 14.66
N ALA A 56 43.37 19.15 13.74
CA ALA A 56 44.55 18.33 14.03
C ALA A 56 44.32 17.33 15.18
N LYS A 57 43.09 16.83 15.31
CA LYS A 57 42.60 15.94 16.37
C LYS A 57 41.58 14.96 15.81
N THR A 58 41.46 13.77 16.41
CA THR A 58 40.38 12.85 16.03
C THR A 58 39.04 13.37 16.53
N ILE A 59 37.92 12.95 15.93
CA ILE A 59 36.58 13.33 16.42
C ILE A 59 36.43 12.95 17.90
N ASN A 60 36.93 11.77 18.30
CA ASN A 60 36.86 11.34 19.70
C ASN A 60 37.58 12.31 20.64
N ASP A 61 38.76 12.82 20.24
CA ASP A 61 39.51 13.79 21.05
C ASP A 61 38.82 15.15 21.08
N ILE A 62 38.19 15.58 19.98
CA ILE A 62 37.40 16.82 19.96
C ILE A 62 36.23 16.74 20.94
N PHE A 63 35.52 15.61 20.96
CA PHE A 63 34.43 15.38 21.92
C PHE A 63 34.94 15.34 23.36
N ALA A 64 36.09 14.71 23.62
CA ALA A 64 36.67 14.62 24.96
C ALA A 64 37.15 15.97 25.49
N ASP A 65 37.80 16.78 24.65
CA ASP A 65 38.44 18.02 25.04
C ASP A 65 37.46 19.21 25.09
N HIS A 66 36.48 19.25 24.18
CA HIS A 66 35.65 20.44 23.93
C HIS A 66 34.14 20.18 23.96
N GLY A 67 33.72 18.92 24.06
CA GLY A 67 32.31 18.52 24.10
C GLY A 67 31.60 18.49 22.74
N GLU A 68 30.38 17.94 22.74
CA GLU A 68 29.58 17.73 21.53
C GLU A 68 29.15 19.05 20.86
N ASP A 69 28.75 20.07 21.64
CA ASP A 69 28.27 21.35 21.08
C ASP A 69 29.36 22.04 20.25
N HIS A 70 30.61 22.00 20.73
CA HIS A 70 31.76 22.52 19.99
C HIS A 70 31.98 21.75 18.69
N PHE A 71 31.90 20.41 18.75
CA PHE A 71 31.99 19.58 17.55
C PHE A 71 30.89 19.91 16.54
N ARG A 72 29.63 20.08 16.97
CA ARG A 72 28.51 20.41 16.09
C ARG A 72 28.65 21.78 15.44
N ASP A 73 29.15 22.78 16.17
CA ASP A 73 29.46 24.09 15.59
C ASP A 73 30.58 23.98 14.53
N GLY A 74 31.64 23.21 14.82
CA GLY A 74 32.71 22.90 13.88
C GLY A 74 32.22 22.17 12.63
N GLU A 75 31.43 21.12 12.79
CA GLU A 75 30.79 20.33 11.72
C GLU A 75 29.96 21.23 10.81
N ARG A 76 29.14 22.12 11.39
CA ARG A 76 28.34 23.10 10.65
C ARG A 76 29.22 24.06 9.82
N LYS A 77 30.30 24.59 10.38
CA LYS A 77 31.22 25.51 9.70
C LYS A 77 31.97 24.81 8.55
N VAL A 78 32.45 23.59 8.78
CA VAL A 78 33.14 22.79 7.76
C VAL A 78 32.20 22.45 6.61
N ILE A 79 31.00 21.95 6.89
CA ILE A 79 30.01 21.64 5.83
C ILE A 79 29.66 22.90 5.04
N ALA A 80 29.41 24.02 5.72
CA ALA A 80 29.13 25.28 5.03
C ALA A 80 30.25 25.72 4.07
N ARG A 81 31.52 25.59 4.50
CA ARG A 81 32.68 25.85 3.64
C ARG A 81 32.71 24.89 2.45
N LEU A 82 32.53 23.60 2.69
CA LEU A 82 32.59 22.57 1.64
C LEU A 82 31.49 22.74 0.60
N LEU A 83 30.29 23.15 1.00
CA LEU A 83 29.19 23.47 0.09
C LEU A 83 29.55 24.61 -0.90
N GLY A 84 30.47 25.50 -0.54
CA GLY A 84 30.95 26.59 -1.39
C GLY A 84 32.02 26.22 -2.41
N ASN A 85 32.60 25.01 -2.35
CA ASN A 85 33.72 24.60 -3.22
C ASN A 85 33.28 24.15 -4.63
N GLY A 86 31.99 24.26 -4.96
CA GLY A 86 31.44 23.84 -6.25
C GLY A 86 31.17 22.33 -6.34
N ALA A 87 31.17 21.81 -7.57
CA ALA A 87 30.76 20.44 -7.87
C ALA A 87 31.73 19.42 -7.27
N GLN A 88 31.20 18.63 -6.32
CA GLN A 88 31.91 17.54 -5.63
C GLN A 88 30.89 16.54 -5.08
N VAL A 89 31.34 15.38 -4.61
CA VAL A 89 30.53 14.47 -3.80
C VAL A 89 30.99 14.56 -2.35
N LEU A 90 30.10 15.01 -1.47
CA LEU A 90 30.35 15.22 -0.05
C LEU A 90 29.65 14.14 0.79
N ALA A 91 30.41 13.31 1.51
CA ALA A 91 29.87 12.45 2.56
C ALA A 91 29.81 13.23 3.88
N THR A 92 28.66 13.13 4.57
CA THR A 92 28.44 13.82 5.86
C THR A 92 28.50 12.86 7.05
N GLY A 93 28.83 13.40 8.23
CA GLY A 93 28.65 12.70 9.49
C GLY A 93 27.17 12.39 9.78
N GLY A 94 26.90 11.33 10.54
CA GLY A 94 25.52 10.89 10.80
C GLY A 94 24.67 11.92 11.58
N GLY A 95 25.28 12.88 12.27
CA GLY A 95 24.54 13.94 12.97
C GLY A 95 24.34 15.22 12.15
N ALA A 96 25.13 15.43 11.09
CA ALA A 96 25.18 16.67 10.34
C ALA A 96 23.81 17.15 9.82
N PHE A 97 23.07 16.26 9.14
CA PHE A 97 21.80 16.62 8.50
C PHE A 97 20.63 16.78 9.48
N ILE A 98 20.82 16.39 10.74
CA ILE A 98 19.83 16.57 11.81
C ILE A 98 19.76 18.03 12.23
N GLN A 99 20.89 18.74 12.17
CA GLN A 99 20.98 20.16 12.49
C GLN A 99 20.18 20.99 11.47
N PRO A 100 19.15 21.75 11.92
CA PRO A 100 18.28 22.51 11.02
C PRO A 100 19.03 23.50 10.11
N GLU A 101 20.06 24.20 10.60
CA GLU A 101 20.82 25.14 9.79
C GLU A 101 21.65 24.44 8.71
N THR A 102 22.25 23.30 9.05
CA THR A 102 23.00 22.48 8.07
C THR A 102 22.05 21.97 6.99
N ARG A 103 20.89 21.44 7.38
CA ARG A 103 19.87 20.96 6.43
C ARG A 103 19.37 22.07 5.51
N LYS A 104 19.09 23.26 6.06
CA LYS A 104 18.70 24.44 5.28
C LYS A 104 19.76 24.80 4.24
N ARG A 105 21.04 24.88 4.62
CA ARG A 105 22.14 25.19 3.70
C ARG A 105 22.33 24.12 2.63
N VAL A 106 22.20 22.84 2.99
CA VAL A 106 22.26 21.74 2.02
C VAL A 106 21.13 21.87 1.00
N LYS A 107 19.90 22.15 1.43
CA LYS A 107 18.75 22.35 0.55
C LYS A 107 18.93 23.54 -0.41
N GLU A 108 19.58 24.60 0.04
CA GLU A 108 19.81 25.81 -0.76
C GLU A 108 20.97 25.65 -1.76
N ALA A 109 22.03 24.94 -1.37
CA ALA A 109 23.30 24.94 -2.12
C ALA A 109 23.63 23.62 -2.83
N ALA A 110 22.99 22.51 -2.49
CA ALA A 110 23.39 21.16 -2.92
C ALA A 110 22.22 20.35 -3.52
N PHE A 111 22.56 19.15 -4.00
CA PHE A 111 21.61 18.07 -4.22
C PHE A 111 21.85 16.97 -3.19
N SER A 112 20.91 16.74 -2.30
CA SER A 112 21.04 15.80 -1.19
C SER A 112 20.49 14.42 -1.52
N ILE A 113 21.24 13.38 -1.18
CA ILE A 113 20.86 11.98 -1.37
C ILE A 113 20.92 11.27 -0.02
N TRP A 114 19.76 10.82 0.44
CA TRP A 114 19.66 9.94 1.59
C TRP A 114 19.94 8.49 1.18
N LEU A 115 21.02 7.92 1.73
CA LEU A 115 21.29 6.49 1.69
C LEU A 115 20.57 5.81 2.87
N ARG A 116 19.38 5.28 2.63
CA ARG A 116 18.57 4.55 3.60
C ARG A 116 19.02 3.10 3.68
N ALA A 117 19.07 2.49 4.86
CA ALA A 117 19.43 1.07 4.97
C ALA A 117 18.71 0.45 6.16
N GLU A 118 18.08 -0.70 5.98
CA GLU A 118 17.35 -1.36 7.07
C GLU A 118 18.28 -1.75 8.23
N LEU A 119 17.69 -1.84 9.44
CA LEU A 119 18.41 -2.19 10.67
C LEU A 119 19.33 -3.41 10.50
N PRO A 120 18.91 -4.55 9.90
CA PRO A 120 19.80 -5.71 9.74
C PRO A 120 21.03 -5.42 8.86
N VAL A 121 20.90 -4.55 7.86
CA VAL A 121 22.02 -4.15 6.99
C VAL A 121 22.99 -3.24 7.74
N LEU A 122 22.45 -2.25 8.47
CA LEU A 122 23.24 -1.35 9.31
C LEU A 122 24.02 -2.14 10.36
N MET A 123 23.34 -3.05 11.09
CA MET A 123 23.95 -3.86 12.14
C MET A 123 25.09 -4.73 11.61
N ARG A 124 24.87 -5.47 10.51
CA ARG A 124 25.92 -6.29 9.90
C ARG A 124 27.15 -5.49 9.47
N ARG A 125 26.97 -4.26 8.97
CA ARG A 125 28.08 -3.41 8.51
C ARG A 125 28.80 -2.71 9.65
N VAL A 126 28.08 -2.35 10.71
CA VAL A 126 28.64 -1.66 11.86
C VAL A 126 29.36 -2.63 12.80
N MET A 127 28.83 -3.83 13.01
CA MET A 127 29.46 -4.86 13.86
C MET A 127 30.80 -5.38 13.30
N LYS A 128 31.07 -5.22 12.01
CA LYS A 128 32.33 -5.61 11.38
C LYS A 128 33.50 -4.63 11.62
N ARG A 129 33.29 -3.50 12.31
CA ARG A 129 34.32 -2.48 12.56
C ARG A 129 34.42 -2.16 14.06
N ASP A 130 35.59 -2.40 14.64
CA ASP A 130 35.89 -2.26 16.08
C ASP A 130 35.93 -0.82 16.63
N THR A 131 35.69 0.21 15.82
CA THR A 131 36.15 1.59 16.10
C THR A 131 35.06 2.62 16.41
N ARG A 132 33.90 2.26 16.99
CA ARG A 132 32.81 3.24 17.22
C ARG A 132 32.33 3.38 18.68
N PRO A 133 32.51 4.56 19.32
CA PRO A 133 32.15 4.79 20.72
C PRO A 133 30.64 4.69 21.04
N LEU A 134 29.77 5.12 20.12
CA LEU A 134 28.30 5.23 20.34
C LEU A 134 27.57 3.89 20.58
N LEU A 135 28.23 2.76 20.36
CA LEU A 135 27.65 1.41 20.49
C LEU A 135 28.31 0.57 21.57
N ARG A 136 29.23 1.14 22.36
CA ARG A 136 29.99 0.39 23.38
C ARG A 136 29.31 0.32 24.76
N GLY A 137 28.15 0.97 24.95
CA GLY A 137 27.52 1.16 26.27
C GLY A 137 26.09 0.65 26.44
N GLY A 138 25.65 -0.40 25.73
CA GLY A 138 24.29 -0.94 25.85
C GLY A 138 23.95 -1.94 24.76
N ASN A 139 22.65 -2.20 24.51
CA ASN A 139 22.19 -3.01 23.38
C ASN A 139 22.35 -2.21 22.06
N PRO A 140 23.32 -2.57 21.19
CA PRO A 140 23.64 -1.78 20.00
C PRO A 140 22.49 -1.73 18.98
N GLU A 141 21.69 -2.80 18.91
CA GLU A 141 20.52 -2.88 18.05
C GLU A 141 19.42 -1.94 18.52
N ALA A 142 19.12 -1.93 19.83
CA ALA A 142 18.15 -1.00 20.41
C ALA A 142 18.57 0.46 20.24
N THR A 143 19.87 0.77 20.38
CA THR A 143 20.41 2.11 20.12
C THR A 143 20.26 2.50 18.66
N MET A 144 20.58 1.58 17.72
CA MET A 144 20.40 1.83 16.29
C MET A 144 18.93 2.05 15.93
N GLN A 145 18.02 1.27 16.52
CA GLN A 145 16.58 1.41 16.31
C GLN A 145 16.07 2.79 16.77
N LYS A 146 16.48 3.26 17.96
CA LYS A 146 16.17 4.62 18.43
C LYS A 146 16.70 5.71 17.48
N LEU A 147 17.90 5.51 16.93
CA LEU A 147 18.47 6.44 15.95
C LEU A 147 17.70 6.42 14.63
N ILE A 148 17.22 5.26 14.18
CA ILE A 148 16.34 5.14 13.00
C ILE A 148 15.06 5.93 13.21
N GLU A 149 14.35 5.67 14.31
CA GLU A 149 13.08 6.33 14.65
C GLU A 149 13.23 7.86 14.73
N ALA A 150 14.29 8.35 15.37
CA ALA A 150 14.52 9.78 15.52
C ALA A 150 14.99 10.46 14.23
N ARG A 151 15.78 9.79 13.38
CA ARG A 151 16.52 10.46 12.27
C ARG A 151 15.94 10.20 10.89
N TYR A 152 15.23 9.09 10.67
CA TYR A 152 14.69 8.75 9.34
C TYR A 152 13.67 9.78 8.83
N PRO A 153 12.73 10.29 9.65
CA PRO A 153 11.82 11.34 9.21
C PRO A 153 12.58 12.59 8.73
N ILE A 154 13.73 12.91 9.33
CA ILE A 154 14.54 14.07 8.99
C ILE A 154 15.37 13.81 7.73
N TYR A 155 15.99 12.62 7.59
CA TYR A 155 16.70 12.27 6.37
C TYR A 155 15.78 12.18 5.14
N ALA A 156 14.51 11.86 5.34
CA ALA A 156 13.51 11.84 4.29
C ALA A 156 13.26 13.22 3.65
N GLU A 157 13.71 14.32 4.27
CA GLU A 157 13.70 15.66 3.66
C GLU A 157 14.75 15.85 2.56
N ALA A 158 15.64 14.89 2.32
CA ALA A 158 16.62 14.94 1.24
C ALA A 158 15.94 14.92 -0.15
N ASP A 159 16.61 15.50 -1.15
CA ASP A 159 16.08 15.61 -2.52
C ASP A 159 15.86 14.25 -3.20
N MET A 160 16.65 13.24 -2.80
CA MET A 160 16.54 11.88 -3.29
C MET A 160 16.79 10.86 -2.19
N THR A 161 16.04 9.75 -2.18
CA THR A 161 16.30 8.60 -1.30
C THR A 161 16.72 7.40 -2.13
N VAL A 162 17.84 6.76 -1.77
CA VAL A 162 18.33 5.50 -2.38
C VAL A 162 18.51 4.45 -1.29
N GLU A 163 18.02 3.24 -1.55
CA GLU A 163 18.14 2.11 -0.62
C GLU A 163 19.54 1.50 -0.74
N SER A 164 20.28 1.57 0.35
CA SER A 164 21.59 0.93 0.54
C SER A 164 21.38 -0.49 1.06
N ARG A 165 21.15 -1.40 0.10
CA ARG A 165 20.95 -2.84 0.31
C ARG A 165 22.27 -3.57 0.50
N ASP A 166 22.19 -4.85 0.83
CA ASP A 166 23.34 -5.75 0.93
C ASP A 166 23.80 -6.24 -0.46
N GLU A 167 24.15 -5.28 -1.31
CA GLU A 167 24.58 -5.48 -2.70
C GLU A 167 25.90 -4.71 -2.95
N PRO A 168 26.63 -5.03 -4.04
CA PRO A 168 27.83 -4.28 -4.41
C PRO A 168 27.53 -2.78 -4.53
N HIS A 169 28.34 -1.93 -3.91
CA HIS A 169 28.11 -0.49 -3.92
C HIS A 169 28.04 0.12 -5.33
N ASP A 170 28.62 -0.53 -6.35
CA ASP A 170 28.51 -0.08 -7.75
C ASP A 170 27.07 -0.13 -8.28
N MET A 171 26.23 -1.06 -7.80
CA MET A 171 24.81 -1.09 -8.15
C MET A 171 24.06 0.12 -7.59
N ILE A 172 24.31 0.47 -6.32
CA ILE A 172 23.77 1.66 -5.67
C ILE A 172 24.21 2.92 -6.41
N VAL A 173 25.48 2.98 -6.84
CA VAL A 173 26.01 4.12 -7.61
C VAL A 173 25.35 4.23 -8.98
N ASN A 174 25.14 3.11 -9.67
CA ASN A 174 24.43 3.10 -10.95
C ASN A 174 22.98 3.57 -10.77
N GLU A 175 22.28 3.13 -9.72
CA GLU A 175 20.94 3.60 -9.39
C GLU A 175 20.91 5.13 -9.20
N ILE A 176 21.86 5.68 -8.44
CA ILE A 176 21.99 7.13 -8.25
C ILE A 176 22.18 7.84 -9.59
N ILE A 177 23.11 7.40 -10.43
CA ILE A 177 23.40 8.03 -11.72
C ILE A 177 22.17 7.98 -12.63
N THR A 178 21.51 6.83 -12.74
CA THR A 178 20.31 6.68 -13.56
C THR A 178 19.20 7.61 -13.09
N ARG A 179 18.97 7.73 -11.78
CA ARG A 179 17.92 8.61 -11.25
C ARG A 179 18.24 10.09 -11.40
N LEU A 180 19.50 10.47 -11.26
CA LEU A 180 19.97 11.82 -11.59
C LEU A 180 19.82 12.12 -13.09
N ALA A 181 20.01 11.12 -13.95
CA ALA A 181 19.86 11.30 -15.39
C ALA A 181 18.39 11.48 -15.83
N THR A 182 17.48 10.66 -15.29
CA THR A 182 16.07 10.62 -15.70
C THR A 182 15.20 11.63 -14.97
N GLY A 183 15.65 12.13 -13.82
CA GLY A 183 14.88 13.05 -13.02
C GLY A 183 13.67 12.46 -12.31
N ALA A 184 13.66 11.15 -12.15
CA ALA A 184 12.69 10.45 -11.33
C ALA A 184 12.93 10.78 -9.84
N ASP A 185 12.27 11.85 -9.38
CA ASP A 185 12.21 12.21 -7.96
C ASP A 185 11.22 11.29 -7.17
N GLY A 186 10.55 10.36 -7.87
CA GLY A 186 9.89 9.19 -7.27
C GLY A 186 10.86 8.00 -7.14
N ALA A 187 10.57 7.07 -6.21
CA ALA A 187 11.26 5.80 -5.96
C ALA A 187 11.88 5.15 -7.23
N PRO A 188 12.96 4.36 -7.16
CA PRO A 188 13.70 3.89 -8.35
C PRO A 188 12.83 3.12 -9.37
N PRO A 189 13.16 3.16 -10.67
CA PRO A 189 12.85 2.03 -11.56
C PRO A 189 13.69 0.85 -11.10
N THR A 190 13.04 -0.14 -10.50
CA THR A 190 13.62 -1.45 -10.23
C THR A 190 13.96 -2.09 -11.56
N THR A 191 15.23 -2.07 -11.94
CA THR A 191 15.74 -3.08 -12.86
C THR A 191 15.76 -4.39 -12.10
N LEU A 192 15.16 -5.41 -12.72
CA LEU A 192 14.82 -6.70 -12.17
C LEU A 192 16.04 -7.43 -11.57
N GLU A 193 16.13 -7.46 -10.24
CA GLU A 193 15.95 -8.73 -9.54
C GLU A 193 14.59 -8.68 -8.84
N PRO A 194 13.79 -9.76 -8.88
CA PRO A 194 12.43 -9.74 -8.34
C PRO A 194 12.50 -9.50 -6.82
N ASN A 195 12.05 -8.32 -6.37
CA ASN A 195 11.33 -8.26 -5.10
C ASN A 195 10.30 -9.39 -5.17
N PRO A 196 10.20 -10.31 -4.18
CA PRO A 196 9.46 -11.55 -4.36
C PRO A 196 8.05 -11.22 -4.85
N SER A 197 7.83 -11.44 -6.15
CA SER A 197 6.52 -11.31 -6.75
C SER A 197 5.74 -12.48 -6.20
N LYS A 198 4.77 -12.19 -5.35
CA LYS A 198 3.84 -13.23 -4.91
C LYS A 198 2.81 -13.36 -6.01
N ILE A 199 2.73 -14.55 -6.58
CA ILE A 199 1.74 -14.90 -7.58
C ILE A 199 0.76 -15.82 -6.89
N VAL A 200 -0.50 -15.39 -6.82
CA VAL A 200 -1.60 -16.25 -6.39
C VAL A 200 -2.39 -16.64 -7.62
N HIS A 201 -2.44 -17.94 -7.90
CA HIS A 201 -3.22 -18.48 -9.01
C HIS A 201 -4.69 -18.68 -8.58
N VAL A 202 -5.63 -18.17 -9.36
CA VAL A 202 -7.07 -18.37 -9.16
C VAL A 202 -7.55 -19.43 -10.13
N GLU A 203 -7.82 -20.63 -9.61
CA GLU A 203 -8.20 -21.79 -10.41
C GLU A 203 -9.70 -21.77 -10.76
N LEU A 204 -10.01 -21.54 -12.04
CA LEU A 204 -11.35 -21.48 -12.64
C LEU A 204 -11.37 -22.14 -14.04
N GLY A 205 -10.50 -23.14 -14.28
CA GLY A 205 -10.37 -23.82 -15.57
C GLY A 205 -9.89 -22.88 -16.67
N ASP A 206 -10.59 -22.82 -17.81
CA ASP A 206 -10.21 -21.93 -18.92
C ASP A 206 -10.25 -20.43 -18.58
N ARG A 207 -10.86 -20.09 -17.43
CA ARG A 207 -10.96 -18.71 -16.92
C ARG A 207 -9.99 -18.43 -15.77
N SER A 208 -9.06 -19.35 -15.51
CA SER A 208 -8.01 -19.16 -14.50
C SER A 208 -7.16 -17.93 -14.81
N TYR A 209 -6.72 -17.24 -13.77
CA TYR A 209 -5.89 -16.04 -13.89
C TYR A 209 -4.96 -15.88 -12.69
N ASP A 210 -3.92 -15.07 -12.86
CA ASP A 210 -2.98 -14.76 -11.79
C ASP A 210 -3.31 -13.43 -11.10
N VAL A 211 -3.02 -13.37 -9.81
CA VAL A 211 -2.89 -12.13 -9.05
C VAL A 211 -1.41 -11.90 -8.75
N LEU A 212 -0.85 -10.86 -9.36
CA LEU A 212 0.53 -10.44 -9.18
C LEU A 212 0.61 -9.39 -8.08
N ILE A 213 1.24 -9.74 -6.97
CA ILE A 213 1.43 -8.85 -5.83
C ILE A 213 2.91 -8.47 -5.81
N THR A 214 3.21 -7.22 -6.17
CA THR A 214 4.61 -6.80 -6.37
C THR A 214 4.73 -5.31 -6.13
N ARG A 215 5.76 -4.89 -5.40
CA ARG A 215 6.02 -3.47 -5.16
C ARG A 215 6.65 -2.81 -6.38
N GLY A 216 6.05 -1.72 -6.87
CA GLY A 216 6.59 -0.87 -7.94
C GLY A 216 6.30 -1.36 -9.36
N VAL A 217 5.53 -2.45 -9.52
CA VAL A 217 5.25 -3.10 -10.81
C VAL A 217 4.46 -2.22 -11.79
N LEU A 218 3.82 -1.14 -11.33
CA LEU A 218 3.05 -0.23 -12.20
C LEU A 218 3.91 0.36 -13.33
N ARG A 219 5.22 0.53 -13.10
CA ARG A 219 6.19 1.05 -14.09
C ARG A 219 6.48 0.06 -15.21
N ASP A 220 6.33 -1.22 -14.92
CA ASP A 220 6.62 -2.32 -15.83
C ASP A 220 5.33 -3.01 -16.30
N ALA A 221 4.16 -2.45 -15.97
CA ALA A 221 2.85 -3.00 -16.32
C ALA A 221 2.70 -3.20 -17.84
N GLY A 222 3.15 -2.26 -18.67
CA GLY A 222 3.12 -2.39 -20.12
C GLY A 222 3.96 -3.56 -20.63
N ALA A 223 5.20 -3.69 -20.14
CA ALA A 223 6.08 -4.80 -20.53
C ALA A 223 5.49 -6.15 -20.10
N LEU A 224 4.91 -6.20 -18.89
CA LEU A 224 4.26 -7.37 -18.35
C LEU A 224 3.02 -7.77 -19.17
N ILE A 225 2.18 -6.80 -19.54
CA ILE A 225 0.99 -7.02 -20.36
C ILE A 225 1.39 -7.52 -21.74
N LYS A 226 2.39 -6.89 -22.39
CA LYS A 226 2.87 -7.31 -23.70
C LYS A 226 3.42 -8.73 -23.69
N ALA A 227 4.18 -9.10 -22.66
CA ALA A 227 4.73 -10.44 -22.51
C ALA A 227 3.63 -11.51 -22.40
N ARG A 228 2.50 -11.21 -21.75
CA ARG A 228 1.39 -12.15 -21.55
C ARG A 228 0.36 -12.16 -22.68
N PHE A 229 0.09 -11.00 -23.28
CA PHE A 229 -1.06 -10.80 -24.17
C PHE A 229 -0.68 -10.34 -25.58
N GLY A 230 0.61 -10.11 -25.85
CA GLY A 230 1.11 -9.65 -27.15
C GLY A 230 0.79 -8.19 -27.43
N SER A 231 0.76 -7.83 -28.70
CA SER A 231 0.38 -6.48 -29.16
C SER A 231 -1.13 -6.32 -29.12
N VAL A 232 -1.62 -5.68 -28.05
CA VAL A 232 -3.03 -5.35 -27.82
C VAL A 232 -3.16 -3.87 -27.47
N LYS A 233 -4.35 -3.29 -27.67
CA LYS A 233 -4.65 -1.96 -27.15
C LYS A 233 -5.21 -2.04 -25.72
N CYS A 234 -4.87 -1.05 -24.92
CA CYS A 234 -5.22 -0.93 -23.51
C CYS A 234 -5.94 0.39 -23.28
N GLY A 235 -7.24 0.33 -22.96
CA GLY A 235 -8.02 1.48 -22.52
C GLY A 235 -8.08 1.56 -21.00
N VAL A 236 -7.50 2.61 -20.41
CA VAL A 236 -7.43 2.78 -18.95
C VAL A 236 -8.69 3.46 -18.44
N VAL A 237 -9.29 2.93 -17.37
CA VAL A 237 -10.42 3.56 -16.67
C VAL A 237 -10.02 3.85 -15.24
N THR A 238 -10.11 5.11 -14.79
CA THR A 238 -9.65 5.54 -13.46
C THR A 238 -10.57 6.62 -12.89
N ASP A 239 -10.42 6.95 -11.61
CA ASP A 239 -10.99 8.17 -11.03
C ASP A 239 -9.96 9.32 -10.96
N GLU A 240 -10.44 10.54 -10.70
CA GLU A 240 -9.63 11.76 -10.59
C GLU A 240 -8.58 11.75 -9.47
N ASN A 241 -8.79 11.00 -8.38
CA ASN A 241 -7.81 10.94 -7.29
C ASN A 241 -6.64 10.04 -7.70
N VAL A 242 -6.95 8.85 -8.21
CA VAL A 242 -5.94 7.91 -8.72
C VAL A 242 -5.21 8.49 -9.93
N ALA A 243 -5.93 9.21 -10.80
CA ALA A 243 -5.34 9.86 -11.97
C ALA A 243 -4.26 10.87 -11.59
N ARG A 244 -4.53 11.70 -10.58
CA ARG A 244 -3.59 12.72 -10.07
C ARG A 244 -2.30 12.11 -9.54
N HIS A 245 -2.35 10.93 -8.95
CA HIS A 245 -1.19 10.31 -8.32
C HIS A 245 -0.41 9.37 -9.24
N HIS A 246 -1.11 8.54 -10.03
CA HIS A 246 -0.49 7.34 -10.60
C HIS A 246 -0.76 7.10 -12.09
N LEU A 247 -1.73 7.78 -12.72
CA LEU A 247 -2.09 7.53 -14.12
C LEU A 247 -0.92 7.78 -15.07
N SER A 248 -0.17 8.86 -14.86
CA SER A 248 1.00 9.15 -15.70
C SER A 248 1.99 7.98 -15.72
N THR A 249 2.25 7.33 -14.58
CA THR A 249 3.15 6.17 -14.50
C THR A 249 2.65 5.01 -15.36
N LEU A 250 1.37 4.66 -15.24
CA LEU A 250 0.76 3.58 -16.02
C LEU A 250 0.73 3.89 -17.51
N GLU A 251 0.35 5.12 -17.89
CA GLU A 251 0.33 5.53 -19.29
C GLU A 251 1.72 5.47 -19.93
N HIS A 252 2.76 5.93 -19.23
CA HIS A 252 4.14 5.83 -19.72
C HIS A 252 4.56 4.39 -19.94
N SER A 253 4.23 3.50 -18.99
CA SER A 253 4.52 2.06 -19.11
C SER A 253 3.85 1.44 -20.33
N LEU A 254 2.56 1.75 -20.55
CA LEU A 254 1.80 1.24 -21.71
C LEU A 254 2.27 1.85 -23.04
N LYS A 255 2.59 3.15 -23.06
CA LYS A 255 3.08 3.87 -24.27
C LYS A 255 4.44 3.34 -24.71
N ALA A 256 5.35 3.06 -23.77
CA ALA A 256 6.67 2.50 -24.05
C ALA A 256 6.60 1.19 -24.85
N GLU A 257 5.53 0.42 -24.64
CA GLU A 257 5.29 -0.86 -25.32
C GLU A 257 4.35 -0.79 -26.51
N GLY A 258 3.83 0.39 -26.84
CA GLY A 258 2.87 0.60 -27.94
C GLY A 258 1.46 0.09 -27.65
N LEU A 259 1.10 -0.09 -26.37
CA LEU A 259 -0.19 -0.67 -25.96
C LEU A 259 -1.27 0.38 -25.66
N PHE A 260 -0.91 1.64 -25.44
CA PHE A 260 -1.83 2.64 -24.90
C PHE A 260 -2.88 3.13 -25.92
N ALA A 261 -4.17 2.94 -25.62
CA ALA A 261 -5.29 3.41 -26.45
C ALA A 261 -5.85 4.76 -26.00
N GLY A 262 -5.75 5.06 -24.71
CA GLY A 262 -6.34 6.26 -24.08
C GLY A 262 -6.78 5.98 -22.64
N SER A 263 -7.21 7.05 -21.97
CA SER A 263 -7.70 7.00 -20.59
C SER A 263 -9.08 7.66 -20.45
N VAL A 264 -9.94 7.04 -19.64
CA VAL A 264 -11.26 7.53 -19.24
C VAL A 264 -11.21 7.83 -17.75
N VAL A 265 -11.23 9.12 -17.40
CA VAL A 265 -11.22 9.59 -16.02
C VAL A 265 -12.65 9.90 -15.56
N MET A 266 -13.06 9.27 -14.47
CA MET A 266 -14.38 9.38 -13.84
C MET A 266 -14.30 10.20 -12.55
N LYS A 267 -15.45 10.71 -12.08
CA LYS A 267 -15.53 11.30 -10.75
C LYS A 267 -15.31 10.23 -9.66
N PRO A 268 -14.65 10.57 -8.54
CA PRO A 268 -14.49 9.64 -7.43
C PRO A 268 -15.80 9.46 -6.65
N GLY A 269 -15.94 8.32 -5.97
CA GLY A 269 -17.02 8.04 -5.01
C GLY A 269 -18.06 7.01 -5.48
N GLU A 270 -18.80 6.45 -4.53
CA GLU A 270 -19.74 5.33 -4.75
C GLU A 270 -20.88 5.67 -5.73
N ALA A 271 -21.29 6.94 -5.79
CA ALA A 271 -22.31 7.42 -6.75
C ALA A 271 -21.89 7.25 -8.22
N THR A 272 -20.59 7.05 -8.48
CA THR A 272 -20.08 6.77 -9.82
C THR A 272 -20.61 5.44 -10.36
N LYS A 273 -20.96 4.48 -9.49
CA LYS A 273 -21.57 3.19 -9.88
C LYS A 273 -23.05 3.34 -10.23
N SER A 274 -23.35 3.85 -11.43
CA SER A 274 -24.72 4.07 -11.90
C SER A 274 -24.88 3.75 -13.39
N PHE A 275 -26.12 3.56 -13.84
CA PHE A 275 -26.42 3.35 -15.27
C PHE A 275 -25.93 4.49 -16.15
N ARG A 276 -26.08 5.73 -15.68
CA ARG A 276 -25.64 6.92 -16.41
C ARG A 276 -24.14 6.84 -16.72
N ASN A 277 -23.34 6.58 -15.68
CA ASN A 277 -21.89 6.52 -15.82
C ASN A 277 -21.43 5.26 -16.56
N LEU A 278 -22.17 4.15 -16.45
CA LEU A 278 -21.92 2.93 -17.23
C LEU A 278 -22.12 3.19 -18.73
N ALA A 279 -23.19 3.89 -19.12
CA ALA A 279 -23.45 4.26 -20.50
C ALA A 279 -22.35 5.17 -21.04
N GLU A 280 -22.04 6.27 -20.33
CA GLU A 280 -20.97 7.20 -20.70
C GLU A 280 -19.61 6.50 -20.82
N LEU A 281 -19.26 5.64 -19.85
CA LEU A 281 -18.03 4.87 -19.89
C LEU A 281 -17.97 3.93 -21.10
N SER A 282 -19.08 3.26 -21.42
CA SER A 282 -19.15 2.32 -22.54
C SER A 282 -18.95 3.03 -23.88
N GLU A 283 -19.56 4.20 -24.06
CA GLU A 283 -19.40 5.05 -25.25
C GLU A 283 -17.95 5.52 -25.40
N ARG A 284 -17.35 6.04 -24.32
CA ARG A 284 -15.95 6.50 -24.34
C ARG A 284 -14.97 5.38 -24.61
N LEU A 285 -15.20 4.17 -24.08
CA LEU A 285 -14.37 3.00 -24.38
C LEU A 285 -14.48 2.57 -25.86
N LEU A 286 -15.63 2.75 -26.50
CA LEU A 286 -15.81 2.52 -27.94
C LEU A 286 -15.10 3.59 -28.77
N GLU A 287 -15.11 4.84 -28.33
CA GLU A 287 -14.40 5.96 -28.98
C GLU A 287 -12.89 5.78 -28.99
N LEU A 288 -12.31 5.09 -27.99
CA LEU A 288 -10.91 4.68 -28.00
C LEU A 288 -10.57 3.65 -29.09
N GLY A 289 -11.58 3.11 -29.79
CA GLY A 289 -11.39 2.14 -30.85
C GLY A 289 -10.91 0.78 -30.34
N LEU A 290 -11.33 0.38 -29.14
CA LEU A 290 -11.07 -0.95 -28.59
C LEU A 290 -11.86 -2.02 -29.35
N GLU A 291 -11.17 -3.09 -29.70
CA GLU A 291 -11.71 -4.27 -30.35
C GLU A 291 -11.87 -5.44 -29.36
N ARG A 292 -12.44 -6.56 -29.81
CA ARG A 292 -12.74 -7.71 -28.93
C ARG A 292 -11.46 -8.33 -28.31
N GLY A 293 -10.34 -8.26 -29.02
CA GLY A 293 -9.05 -8.77 -28.56
C GLY A 293 -8.31 -7.85 -27.59
N ASP A 294 -8.77 -6.61 -27.42
CA ASP A 294 -8.10 -5.60 -26.60
C ASP A 294 -8.42 -5.73 -25.11
N LEU A 295 -7.86 -4.82 -24.31
CA LEU A 295 -7.96 -4.84 -22.86
C LEU A 295 -8.55 -3.53 -22.33
N VAL A 296 -9.52 -3.67 -21.43
CA VAL A 296 -9.92 -2.61 -20.51
C VAL A 296 -9.09 -2.72 -19.22
N LEU A 297 -8.57 -1.61 -18.70
CA LEU A 297 -7.73 -1.59 -17.51
C LEU A 297 -8.44 -0.77 -16.41
N PRO A 298 -9.31 -1.39 -15.58
CA PRO A 298 -9.78 -0.76 -14.35
C PRO A 298 -8.59 -0.45 -13.43
N PHE A 299 -8.28 0.83 -13.28
CA PHE A 299 -7.17 1.34 -12.48
C PHE A 299 -7.73 2.22 -11.35
N GLY A 300 -7.94 1.62 -10.19
CA GLY A 300 -8.61 2.31 -9.09
C GLY A 300 -8.99 1.42 -7.92
N GLY A 301 -9.78 1.96 -6.99
CA GLY A 301 -10.41 1.17 -5.93
C GLY A 301 -11.58 0.31 -6.45
N GLY A 302 -12.33 -0.30 -5.52
CA GLY A 302 -13.44 -1.20 -5.86
C GLY A 302 -14.54 -0.57 -6.72
N VAL A 303 -14.76 0.74 -6.59
CA VAL A 303 -15.73 1.48 -7.42
C VAL A 303 -15.40 1.40 -8.91
N ILE A 304 -14.17 1.73 -9.26
CA ILE A 304 -13.68 1.68 -10.64
C ILE A 304 -13.60 0.22 -11.11
N GLY A 305 -13.13 -0.67 -10.25
CA GLY A 305 -13.09 -2.12 -10.51
C GLY A 305 -14.44 -2.68 -10.94
N ASP A 306 -15.49 -2.40 -10.17
CA ASP A 306 -16.84 -2.91 -10.45
C ASP A 306 -17.45 -2.28 -11.71
N LEU A 307 -17.36 -0.95 -11.84
CA LEU A 307 -17.96 -0.22 -12.96
C LEU A 307 -17.29 -0.59 -14.28
N ALA A 308 -15.95 -0.53 -14.34
CA ALA A 308 -15.21 -0.80 -15.55
C ALA A 308 -15.14 -2.30 -15.87
N GLY A 309 -15.14 -3.17 -14.85
CA GLY A 309 -15.32 -4.61 -15.04
C GLY A 309 -16.69 -4.94 -15.65
N PHE A 310 -17.76 -4.27 -15.20
CA PHE A 310 -19.08 -4.47 -15.78
C PHE A 310 -19.15 -3.94 -17.21
N ALA A 311 -18.61 -2.75 -17.46
CA ALA A 311 -18.49 -2.20 -18.81
C ALA A 311 -17.74 -3.18 -19.73
N ALA A 312 -16.60 -3.74 -19.30
CA ALA A 312 -15.86 -4.74 -20.08
C ALA A 312 -16.67 -6.01 -20.35
N GLY A 313 -17.48 -6.47 -19.39
CA GLY A 313 -18.33 -7.65 -19.54
C GLY A 313 -19.44 -7.51 -20.57
N ILE A 314 -19.93 -6.28 -20.82
CA ILE A 314 -21.01 -6.02 -21.79
C ILE A 314 -20.49 -5.43 -23.12
N LEU A 315 -19.37 -4.70 -23.08
CA LEU A 315 -18.77 -4.08 -24.25
C LEU A 315 -18.43 -5.16 -25.28
N ARG A 316 -18.92 -5.00 -26.53
CA ARG A 316 -18.75 -6.01 -27.60
C ARG A 316 -19.14 -7.45 -27.19
N ARG A 317 -20.06 -7.60 -26.22
CA ARG A 317 -20.46 -8.88 -25.61
C ARG A 317 -19.33 -9.59 -24.83
N GLY A 318 -18.40 -8.81 -24.29
CA GLY A 318 -17.28 -9.28 -23.48
C GLY A 318 -15.94 -8.94 -24.13
N VAL A 319 -15.29 -7.92 -23.58
CA VAL A 319 -13.87 -7.60 -23.79
C VAL A 319 -13.09 -8.05 -22.55
N ARG A 320 -11.84 -8.47 -22.74
CA ARG A 320 -10.96 -8.84 -21.63
C ARG A 320 -10.59 -7.63 -20.80
N PHE A 321 -10.28 -7.83 -19.52
CA PHE A 321 -9.80 -6.74 -18.68
C PHE A 321 -8.71 -7.19 -17.71
N ILE A 322 -7.90 -6.24 -17.28
CA ILE A 322 -6.85 -6.42 -16.26
C ILE A 322 -7.13 -5.47 -15.10
N GLN A 323 -7.36 -6.03 -13.92
CA GLN A 323 -7.60 -5.25 -12.71
C GLN A 323 -6.26 -4.71 -12.17
N ILE A 324 -6.19 -3.40 -11.93
CA ILE A 324 -5.04 -2.75 -11.30
C ILE A 324 -5.54 -2.02 -10.03
N PRO A 325 -5.78 -2.77 -8.93
CA PRO A 325 -6.38 -2.24 -7.71
C PRO A 325 -5.46 -1.28 -6.94
N THR A 326 -5.97 -0.12 -6.56
CA THR A 326 -5.20 0.96 -5.88
C THR A 326 -5.62 1.27 -4.45
N SER A 327 -6.58 0.54 -3.89
CA SER A 327 -6.89 0.57 -2.46
C SER A 327 -6.60 -0.79 -1.82
N LEU A 328 -6.32 -0.81 -0.52
CA LEU A 328 -6.07 -2.07 0.19
C LEU A 328 -7.30 -3.00 0.07
N LEU A 329 -8.51 -2.47 0.26
CA LEU A 329 -9.76 -3.21 0.08
C LEU A 329 -9.84 -3.87 -1.30
N ALA A 330 -9.50 -3.14 -2.37
CA ALA A 330 -9.55 -3.68 -3.71
C ALA A 330 -8.47 -4.76 -3.94
N GLN A 331 -7.27 -4.56 -3.39
CA GLN A 331 -6.16 -5.52 -3.50
C GLN A 331 -6.46 -6.85 -2.79
N VAL A 332 -7.20 -6.84 -1.68
CA VAL A 332 -7.45 -8.04 -0.85
C VAL A 332 -8.82 -8.66 -1.05
N ASP A 333 -9.78 -7.92 -1.58
CA ASP A 333 -11.15 -8.39 -1.77
C ASP A 333 -11.61 -8.14 -3.21
N SER A 334 -12.06 -6.94 -3.58
CA SER A 334 -12.90 -6.75 -4.78
C SER A 334 -12.23 -7.08 -6.12
N SER A 335 -10.90 -7.13 -6.21
CA SER A 335 -10.19 -7.53 -7.45
C SER A 335 -10.27 -9.02 -7.79
N VAL A 336 -10.71 -9.87 -6.85
CA VAL A 336 -10.76 -11.32 -7.02
C VAL A 336 -12.21 -11.83 -7.09
N GLY A 337 -12.48 -12.74 -8.02
CA GLY A 337 -13.75 -13.49 -8.09
C GLY A 337 -14.85 -12.87 -8.94
N GLY A 338 -14.51 -11.93 -9.82
CA GLY A 338 -15.30 -11.57 -11.01
C GLY A 338 -16.65 -10.91 -10.81
N LYS A 339 -17.03 -10.54 -9.57
CA LYS A 339 -18.26 -9.79 -9.33
C LYS A 339 -18.04 -8.36 -9.79
N THR A 340 -18.81 -7.94 -10.79
CA THR A 340 -18.80 -6.56 -11.31
C THR A 340 -20.21 -6.02 -11.32
N GLY A 341 -20.39 -4.70 -11.22
CA GLY A 341 -21.75 -4.15 -11.21
C GLY A 341 -21.85 -2.68 -10.84
N ILE A 342 -23.10 -2.23 -10.79
CA ILE A 342 -23.50 -0.87 -10.44
C ILE A 342 -24.59 -0.87 -9.37
N ASN A 343 -24.81 0.31 -8.79
CA ASN A 343 -25.86 0.55 -7.82
C ASN A 343 -27.12 1.08 -8.51
N THR A 344 -28.26 0.87 -7.86
CA THR A 344 -29.55 1.44 -8.24
C THR A 344 -30.21 2.07 -7.01
N PRO A 345 -31.29 2.86 -7.18
CA PRO A 345 -32.04 3.39 -6.03
C PRO A 345 -32.56 2.31 -5.08
N GLN A 346 -32.74 1.07 -5.56
CA GLN A 346 -33.19 -0.07 -4.77
C GLN A 346 -32.06 -0.72 -3.94
N GLY A 347 -30.79 -0.50 -4.29
CA GLY A 347 -29.67 -1.05 -3.54
C GLY A 347 -28.35 -1.12 -4.29
N LYS A 348 -27.29 -1.45 -3.55
CA LYS A 348 -25.93 -1.61 -4.10
C LYS A 348 -25.77 -2.91 -4.89
N ASN A 349 -24.99 -2.85 -5.96
CA ASN A 349 -24.55 -4.01 -6.75
C ASN A 349 -25.68 -4.90 -7.28
N LEU A 350 -26.93 -4.45 -7.34
CA LEU A 350 -28.06 -5.30 -7.75
C LEU A 350 -28.03 -5.66 -9.24
N ILE A 351 -27.28 -4.91 -10.04
CA ILE A 351 -27.16 -5.10 -11.49
C ILE A 351 -25.69 -5.23 -11.85
N GLY A 352 -25.33 -6.30 -12.56
CA GLY A 352 -23.96 -6.61 -12.91
C GLY A 352 -23.81 -7.97 -13.56
N VAL A 353 -22.56 -8.39 -13.77
CA VAL A 353 -22.20 -9.68 -14.36
C VAL A 353 -21.04 -10.32 -13.60
N PHE A 354 -20.98 -11.65 -13.65
CA PHE A 354 -19.76 -12.38 -13.30
C PHE A 354 -18.82 -12.37 -14.50
N HIS A 355 -17.79 -11.52 -14.46
CA HIS A 355 -16.79 -11.39 -15.51
C HIS A 355 -15.39 -11.41 -14.88
N GLN A 356 -14.62 -12.46 -15.18
CA GLN A 356 -13.30 -12.67 -14.57
C GLN A 356 -12.24 -11.79 -15.26
N PRO A 357 -11.30 -11.19 -14.50
CA PRO A 357 -10.14 -10.54 -15.09
C PRO A 357 -9.24 -11.58 -15.77
N SER A 358 -8.47 -11.15 -16.77
CA SER A 358 -7.40 -11.97 -17.35
C SER A 358 -6.11 -11.92 -16.51
N LEU A 359 -5.99 -10.91 -15.64
CA LEU A 359 -4.86 -10.68 -14.74
C LEU A 359 -5.26 -9.65 -13.68
N VAL A 360 -4.71 -9.77 -12.48
CA VAL A 360 -4.72 -8.70 -11.47
C VAL A 360 -3.28 -8.25 -11.20
N ILE A 361 -3.01 -6.94 -11.25
CA ILE A 361 -1.72 -6.32 -10.94
C ILE A 361 -1.86 -5.49 -9.67
N ALA A 362 -1.56 -6.09 -8.52
CA ALA A 362 -1.59 -5.45 -7.22
C ALA A 362 -0.21 -4.84 -6.89
N ASP A 363 -0.01 -3.59 -7.33
CA ASP A 363 1.16 -2.82 -6.95
C ASP A 363 1.01 -2.28 -5.52
N THR A 364 1.81 -2.77 -4.57
CA THR A 364 1.74 -2.28 -3.18
C THR A 364 2.23 -0.84 -3.03
N SER A 365 3.05 -0.34 -3.96
CA SER A 365 3.62 1.01 -3.89
C SER A 365 2.56 2.12 -4.04
N VAL A 366 1.45 1.85 -4.74
CA VAL A 366 0.37 2.83 -4.93
C VAL A 366 -0.39 3.14 -3.63
N LEU A 367 -0.30 2.25 -2.63
CA LEU A 367 -0.93 2.41 -1.32
C LEU A 367 -0.29 3.52 -0.49
N THR A 368 0.91 4.02 -0.85
CA THR A 368 1.53 5.16 -0.14
C THR A 368 0.70 6.44 -0.18
N THR A 369 -0.12 6.61 -1.22
CA THR A 369 -0.98 7.79 -1.39
C THR A 369 -2.40 7.55 -0.88
N LEU A 370 -2.71 6.35 -0.37
CA LEU A 370 -4.05 6.01 0.11
C LEU A 370 -4.30 6.71 1.45
N PRO A 371 -5.44 7.42 1.64
CA PRO A 371 -5.75 8.02 2.92
C PRO A 371 -5.75 7.01 4.06
N ALA A 372 -5.26 7.40 5.24
CA ALA A 372 -5.14 6.48 6.37
C ALA A 372 -6.47 5.83 6.79
N ARG A 373 -7.59 6.54 6.66
CA ARG A 373 -8.94 6.02 6.92
C ARG A 373 -9.31 4.89 5.94
N GLU A 374 -9.03 5.07 4.65
CA GLU A 374 -9.26 4.06 3.61
C GLU A 374 -8.33 2.84 3.78
N MET A 375 -7.09 3.07 4.21
CA MET A 375 -6.16 1.99 4.55
C MET A 375 -6.69 1.14 5.71
N ARG A 376 -7.20 1.77 6.78
CA ARG A 376 -7.83 1.06 7.91
C ARG A 376 -9.11 0.33 7.46
N ALA A 377 -9.96 0.99 6.66
CA ALA A 377 -11.16 0.36 6.12
C ALA A 377 -10.82 -0.91 5.30
N GLY A 378 -9.79 -0.88 4.44
CA GLY A 378 -9.33 -2.08 3.74
C GLY A 378 -8.75 -3.16 4.65
N TYR A 379 -8.15 -2.78 5.79
CA TYR A 379 -7.66 -3.74 6.78
C TYR A 379 -8.79 -4.55 7.43
N ALA A 380 -10.00 -4.02 7.53
CA ALA A 380 -11.14 -4.78 8.04
C ALA A 380 -11.35 -6.08 7.25
N GLU A 381 -11.20 -6.03 5.92
CA GLU A 381 -11.30 -7.21 5.06
C GLU A 381 -10.12 -8.16 5.21
N VAL A 382 -8.91 -7.64 5.48
CA VAL A 382 -7.75 -8.47 5.83
C VAL A 382 -8.04 -9.27 7.10
N ALA A 383 -8.54 -8.61 8.15
CA ALA A 383 -8.91 -9.27 9.40
C ALA A 383 -10.03 -10.30 9.21
N LYS A 384 -11.01 -10.00 8.33
CA LYS A 384 -12.12 -10.89 8.01
C LYS A 384 -11.67 -12.29 7.59
N TYR A 385 -10.62 -12.40 6.76
CA TYR A 385 -10.10 -13.71 6.32
C TYR A 385 -9.57 -14.56 7.48
N GLY A 386 -8.85 -13.93 8.42
CA GLY A 386 -8.41 -14.62 9.62
C GLY A 386 -9.59 -15.05 10.50
N LEU A 387 -10.55 -14.14 10.70
CA LEU A 387 -11.73 -14.40 11.51
C LEU A 387 -12.64 -15.49 10.96
N LEU A 388 -12.76 -15.61 9.63
CA LEU A 388 -13.67 -16.58 9.01
C LEU A 388 -13.08 -17.98 8.82
N GLY A 389 -11.75 -18.10 8.66
CA GLY A 389 -11.14 -19.36 8.24
C GLY A 389 -9.68 -19.60 8.60
N ASP A 390 -8.98 -18.63 9.23
CA ASP A 390 -7.55 -18.77 9.53
C ASP A 390 -7.17 -18.10 10.86
N ALA A 391 -7.30 -18.85 11.95
CA ALA A 391 -6.96 -18.37 13.29
C ALA A 391 -5.47 -18.03 13.46
N ALA A 392 -4.58 -18.69 12.71
CA ALA A 392 -3.15 -18.41 12.76
C ALA A 392 -2.86 -17.06 12.11
N PHE A 393 -3.49 -16.76 10.97
CA PHE A 393 -3.39 -15.45 10.33
C PHE A 393 -3.97 -14.35 11.20
N PHE A 394 -5.12 -14.57 11.87
CA PHE A 394 -5.64 -13.59 12.82
C PHE A 394 -4.66 -13.31 13.98
N SER A 395 -4.05 -14.36 14.55
CA SER A 395 -3.04 -14.21 15.62
C SER A 395 -1.76 -13.51 15.13
N TRP A 396 -1.39 -13.72 13.86
CA TRP A 396 -0.31 -12.98 13.21
C TRP A 396 -0.66 -11.49 13.06
N LEU A 397 -1.89 -11.17 12.67
CA LEU A 397 -2.36 -9.78 12.55
C LEU A 397 -2.32 -9.05 13.90
N GLU A 398 -2.72 -9.71 15.00
CA GLU A 398 -2.65 -9.12 16.35
C GLU A 398 -1.24 -8.63 16.73
N THR A 399 -0.21 -9.27 16.19
CA THR A 399 1.20 -8.96 16.50
C THR A 399 1.89 -8.07 15.45
N HIS A 400 1.39 -8.02 14.22
CA HIS A 400 2.06 -7.37 13.08
C HIS A 400 1.28 -6.22 12.44
N TRP A 401 0.08 -5.88 12.94
CA TRP A 401 -0.79 -4.91 12.29
C TRP A 401 -0.11 -3.56 12.06
N GLN A 402 0.70 -3.05 12.99
CA GLN A 402 1.41 -1.78 12.81
C GLN A 402 2.36 -1.83 11.60
N SER A 403 3.02 -2.97 11.38
CA SER A 403 3.91 -3.18 10.23
C SER A 403 3.16 -3.26 8.90
N VAL A 404 1.88 -3.69 8.90
CA VAL A 404 1.02 -3.64 7.70
C VAL A 404 0.81 -2.20 7.21
N PHE A 405 0.78 -1.23 8.12
CA PHE A 405 0.70 0.19 7.78
C PHE A 405 2.07 0.84 7.47
N GLY A 406 3.18 0.11 7.62
CA GLY A 406 4.53 0.66 7.49
C GLY A 406 5.09 0.64 6.07
N ASN A 407 5.06 1.79 5.36
CA ASN A 407 5.88 2.10 4.17
C ASN A 407 5.96 1.00 3.09
N ASN A 408 4.89 0.24 2.86
CA ASN A 408 4.84 -0.90 1.93
C ASN A 408 5.95 -1.94 2.19
N GLY A 409 6.14 -2.27 3.46
CA GLY A 409 7.04 -3.32 3.90
C GLY A 409 6.52 -4.75 3.65
N PRO A 410 7.30 -5.77 4.01
CA PRO A 410 6.95 -7.17 3.78
C PRO A 410 5.62 -7.59 4.43
N ALA A 411 5.31 -7.08 5.62
CA ALA A 411 4.06 -7.40 6.33
C ALA A 411 2.79 -7.05 5.52
N LEU A 412 2.81 -5.91 4.81
CA LEU A 412 1.70 -5.54 3.92
C LEU A 412 1.55 -6.55 2.77
N THR A 413 2.67 -6.96 2.18
CA THR A 413 2.67 -7.95 1.10
C THR A 413 2.14 -9.30 1.58
N THR A 414 2.58 -9.77 2.76
CA THR A 414 2.06 -11.00 3.39
C THR A 414 0.56 -10.91 3.67
N ALA A 415 0.08 -9.77 4.19
CA ALA A 415 -1.34 -9.56 4.46
C ALA A 415 -2.19 -9.63 3.18
N ILE A 416 -1.73 -8.99 2.10
CA ILE A 416 -2.42 -9.03 0.80
C ILE A 416 -2.37 -10.44 0.21
N GLU A 417 -1.20 -11.09 0.18
CA GLU A 417 -1.03 -12.45 -0.34
C GLU A 417 -1.95 -13.44 0.36
N THR A 418 -1.97 -13.42 1.69
CA THR A 418 -2.78 -14.35 2.50
C THR A 418 -4.27 -14.12 2.25
N SER A 419 -4.70 -12.86 2.19
CA SER A 419 -6.09 -12.49 1.91
C SER A 419 -6.52 -12.93 0.51
N VAL A 420 -5.69 -12.67 -0.50
CA VAL A 420 -5.95 -13.05 -1.89
C VAL A 420 -5.99 -14.58 -2.02
N ALA A 421 -5.06 -15.31 -1.39
CA ALA A 421 -5.05 -16.77 -1.39
C ALA A 421 -6.30 -17.36 -0.73
N ALA A 422 -6.71 -16.82 0.42
CA ALA A 422 -7.94 -17.23 1.10
C ALA A 422 -9.18 -17.01 0.21
N LYS A 423 -9.28 -15.83 -0.43
CA LYS A 423 -10.38 -15.54 -1.35
C LYS A 423 -10.35 -16.41 -2.60
N ALA A 424 -9.19 -16.60 -3.21
CA ALA A 424 -9.01 -17.45 -4.39
C ALA A 424 -9.46 -18.88 -4.10
N ALA A 425 -9.07 -19.45 -2.96
CA ALA A 425 -9.47 -20.77 -2.53
C ALA A 425 -11.01 -20.89 -2.37
N ILE A 426 -11.66 -19.87 -1.81
CA ILE A 426 -13.13 -19.83 -1.67
C ILE A 426 -13.81 -19.69 -3.03
N VAL A 427 -13.31 -18.80 -3.91
CA VAL A 427 -13.85 -18.59 -5.25
C VAL A 427 -13.73 -19.85 -6.12
N ALA A 428 -12.62 -20.58 -6.02
CA ALA A 428 -12.43 -21.83 -6.74
C ALA A 428 -13.43 -22.92 -6.33
N ARG A 429 -13.86 -22.93 -5.06
CA ARG A 429 -14.89 -23.87 -4.56
C ARG A 429 -16.32 -23.44 -4.90
N ASP A 430 -16.58 -22.14 -4.99
CA ASP A 430 -17.92 -21.58 -5.23
C ASP A 430 -17.84 -20.24 -5.97
N GLU A 431 -17.73 -20.28 -7.29
CA GLU A 431 -17.59 -19.08 -8.11
C GLU A 431 -18.86 -18.21 -8.08
N THR A 432 -20.06 -18.79 -8.04
CA THR A 432 -21.33 -18.06 -8.24
C THR A 432 -22.09 -17.75 -6.95
N GLU A 433 -21.47 -17.98 -5.78
CA GLU A 433 -22.03 -17.66 -4.46
C GLU A 433 -23.31 -18.45 -4.12
N THR A 434 -23.26 -19.77 -4.29
CA THR A 434 -24.37 -20.68 -3.97
C THR A 434 -24.14 -21.53 -2.72
N GLY A 435 -22.92 -21.51 -2.17
CA GLY A 435 -22.47 -22.30 -1.01
C GLY A 435 -21.38 -21.58 -0.20
N ASP A 436 -20.16 -22.12 -0.20
CA ASP A 436 -19.02 -21.68 0.62
C ASP A 436 -18.70 -20.19 0.52
N ARG A 437 -18.91 -19.56 -0.65
CA ARG A 437 -18.58 -18.14 -0.85
C ARG A 437 -19.45 -17.23 0.00
N ALA A 438 -20.56 -17.73 0.55
CA ALA A 438 -21.34 -17.03 1.56
C ALA A 438 -20.52 -16.67 2.80
N LEU A 439 -19.49 -17.45 3.18
CA LEU A 439 -18.64 -17.17 4.34
C LEU A 439 -17.88 -15.83 4.25
N LEU A 440 -17.60 -15.35 3.03
CA LEU A 440 -17.00 -14.03 2.81
C LEU A 440 -17.87 -12.87 3.31
N ASN A 441 -19.14 -13.15 3.63
CA ASN A 441 -20.07 -12.19 4.16
C ASN A 441 -20.06 -12.09 5.70
N LEU A 442 -19.03 -12.61 6.38
CA LEU A 442 -18.83 -12.37 7.80
C LEU A 442 -18.88 -10.85 8.09
N GLY A 443 -19.75 -10.47 9.03
CA GLY A 443 -20.05 -9.07 9.38
C GLY A 443 -20.90 -8.29 8.38
N HIS A 444 -21.04 -8.73 7.13
CA HIS A 444 -21.69 -7.94 6.08
C HIS A 444 -23.20 -7.79 6.27
N THR A 445 -23.90 -8.77 6.85
CA THR A 445 -25.36 -8.65 7.10
C THR A 445 -25.66 -7.43 8.00
N PHE A 446 -24.85 -7.21 9.03
CA PHE A 446 -24.94 -6.03 9.89
C PHE A 446 -24.33 -4.80 9.21
N GLY A 447 -23.15 -4.93 8.60
CA GLY A 447 -22.43 -3.83 7.96
C GLY A 447 -23.25 -3.14 6.87
N HIS A 448 -23.89 -3.91 5.97
CA HIS A 448 -24.75 -3.37 4.93
C HIS A 448 -25.97 -2.64 5.50
N ALA A 449 -26.57 -3.15 6.59
CA ALA A 449 -27.68 -2.45 7.24
C ALA A 449 -27.23 -1.11 7.84
N LEU A 450 -26.03 -1.05 8.42
CA LEU A 450 -25.44 0.19 8.93
C LEU A 450 -25.10 1.17 7.81
N GLU A 451 -24.52 0.70 6.71
CA GLU A 451 -24.27 1.52 5.52
C GLU A 451 -25.56 2.08 4.91
N ALA A 452 -26.61 1.27 4.83
CA ALA A 452 -27.90 1.72 4.35
C ALA A 452 -28.54 2.76 5.30
N TRP A 453 -28.41 2.54 6.62
CA TRP A 453 -28.87 3.48 7.65
C TRP A 453 -28.14 4.83 7.59
N THR A 454 -26.83 4.82 7.29
CA THR A 454 -26.08 6.07 7.08
C THR A 454 -26.30 6.69 5.71
N GLY A 455 -27.16 6.10 4.87
CA GLY A 455 -27.45 6.59 3.52
C GLY A 455 -26.26 6.47 2.56
N TYR A 456 -25.37 5.50 2.79
CA TYR A 456 -24.14 5.30 2.02
C TYR A 456 -23.26 6.56 1.94
N SER A 457 -23.25 7.33 3.03
CA SER A 457 -22.47 8.58 3.16
C SER A 457 -21.06 8.33 3.68
N ASP A 458 -20.26 9.39 3.69
CA ASP A 458 -18.92 9.43 4.28
C ASP A 458 -18.90 9.24 5.81
N ARG A 459 -20.07 9.20 6.46
CA ARG A 459 -20.23 8.85 7.88
C ARG A 459 -19.74 7.44 8.19
N LEU A 460 -19.81 6.52 7.24
CA LEU A 460 -19.38 5.13 7.43
C LEU A 460 -18.85 4.54 6.12
N LEU A 461 -17.55 4.28 6.06
CA LEU A 461 -16.96 3.54 4.95
C LEU A 461 -17.36 2.06 5.04
N HIS A 462 -17.33 1.36 3.91
CA HIS A 462 -17.68 -0.06 3.85
C HIS A 462 -16.91 -0.91 4.88
N GLY A 463 -15.57 -0.80 4.90
CA GLY A 463 -14.74 -1.55 5.83
C GLY A 463 -14.99 -1.18 7.31
N GLU A 464 -15.43 0.04 7.60
CA GLU A 464 -15.85 0.45 8.94
C GLU A 464 -17.17 -0.23 9.34
N GLY A 465 -18.14 -0.28 8.42
CA GLY A 465 -19.39 -1.02 8.61
C GLY A 465 -19.15 -2.53 8.78
N VAL A 466 -18.26 -3.11 7.99
CA VAL A 466 -17.85 -4.52 8.11
C VAL A 466 -17.15 -4.77 9.45
N ALA A 467 -16.29 -3.86 9.93
CA ALA A 467 -15.64 -4.00 11.25
C ALA A 467 -16.64 -4.03 12.40
N ILE A 468 -17.60 -3.11 12.44
CA ILE A 468 -18.69 -3.11 13.43
C ILE A 468 -19.52 -4.39 13.27
N GLY A 469 -19.86 -4.76 12.03
CA GLY A 469 -20.64 -5.94 11.75
C GLY A 469 -19.97 -7.26 12.17
N MET A 470 -18.64 -7.37 12.03
CA MET A 470 -17.87 -8.52 12.54
C MET A 470 -17.94 -8.57 14.06
N CYS A 471 -17.76 -7.43 14.75
CA CYS A 471 -17.90 -7.39 16.20
C CYS A 471 -19.31 -7.83 16.65
N MET A 472 -20.35 -7.39 15.94
CA MET A 472 -21.73 -7.80 16.20
C MET A 472 -21.94 -9.29 15.95
N ALA A 473 -21.40 -9.86 14.86
CA ALA A 473 -21.51 -11.29 14.56
C ALA A 473 -20.85 -12.15 15.65
N PHE A 474 -19.69 -11.75 16.17
CA PHE A 474 -19.03 -12.46 17.27
C PHE A 474 -19.82 -12.35 18.58
N ARG A 475 -20.33 -11.16 18.95
CA ARG A 475 -21.15 -10.99 20.17
C ARG A 475 -22.45 -11.78 20.09
N LEU A 476 -23.14 -11.75 18.95
CA LEU A 476 -24.35 -12.56 18.74
C LEU A 476 -24.02 -14.06 18.84
N SER A 477 -22.87 -14.50 18.32
CA SER A 477 -22.44 -15.89 18.44
C SER A 477 -22.19 -16.30 19.90
N GLU A 478 -21.59 -15.43 20.71
CA GLU A 478 -21.43 -15.66 22.16
C GLU A 478 -22.77 -15.66 22.91
N GLU A 479 -23.67 -14.70 22.65
CA GLU A 479 -24.98 -14.62 23.29
C GLU A 479 -25.86 -15.86 23.01
N LEU A 480 -25.70 -16.45 21.82
CA LEU A 480 -26.37 -17.70 21.43
C LEU A 480 -25.66 -18.96 21.96
N GLY A 481 -24.55 -18.83 22.69
CA GLY A 481 -23.76 -19.95 23.20
C GLY A 481 -23.05 -20.75 22.10
N LEU A 482 -22.84 -20.15 20.92
CA LEU A 482 -22.22 -20.81 19.75
C LEU A 482 -20.69 -20.70 19.77
N CYS A 483 -20.15 -19.73 20.51
CA CYS A 483 -18.75 -19.34 20.56
C CYS A 483 -18.30 -19.16 22.03
N PRO A 484 -17.05 -19.51 22.41
CA PRO A 484 -16.54 -19.31 23.76
C PRO A 484 -16.61 -17.85 24.21
N SER A 485 -16.96 -17.63 25.48
CA SER A 485 -16.94 -16.29 26.09
C SER A 485 -15.55 -15.66 26.05
N GLY A 486 -15.48 -14.38 25.64
CA GLY A 486 -14.24 -13.60 25.54
C GLY A 486 -13.65 -13.55 24.12
N THR A 487 -14.17 -14.36 23.19
CA THR A 487 -13.76 -14.36 21.79
C THR A 487 -14.16 -13.05 21.11
N SER A 488 -15.37 -12.55 21.36
CA SER A 488 -15.85 -11.28 20.80
C SER A 488 -15.05 -10.08 21.31
N GLU A 489 -14.58 -10.14 22.56
CA GLU A 489 -13.74 -9.12 23.17
C GLU A 489 -12.36 -9.08 22.52
N ARG A 490 -11.72 -10.25 22.29
CA ARG A 490 -10.44 -10.34 21.58
C ARG A 490 -10.51 -9.69 20.18
N VAL A 491 -11.55 -10.01 19.41
CA VAL A 491 -11.77 -9.41 18.08
C VAL A 491 -12.01 -7.90 18.16
N THR A 492 -12.88 -7.47 19.08
CA THR A 492 -13.18 -6.04 19.31
C THR A 492 -11.92 -5.26 19.67
N ASN A 493 -11.07 -5.80 20.56
CA ASN A 493 -9.85 -5.16 21.02
C ASN A 493 -8.84 -4.99 19.87
N HIS A 494 -8.68 -6.00 19.02
CA HIS A 494 -7.79 -5.90 17.86
C HIS A 494 -8.26 -4.84 16.86
N LEU A 495 -9.53 -4.88 16.44
CA LEU A 495 -10.07 -3.91 15.48
C LEU A 495 -10.01 -2.48 16.05
N LYS A 496 -10.26 -2.32 17.35
CA LYS A 496 -10.10 -1.02 18.03
C LYS A 496 -8.63 -0.57 18.08
N ALA A 497 -7.67 -1.46 18.32
CA ALA A 497 -6.24 -1.14 18.29
C ALA A 497 -5.78 -0.68 16.89
N VAL A 498 -6.33 -1.30 15.85
CA VAL A 498 -6.17 -0.88 14.44
C VAL A 498 -6.89 0.44 14.14
N GLY A 499 -7.66 1.00 15.06
CA GLY A 499 -8.38 2.27 14.92
C GLY A 499 -9.62 2.19 14.02
N LEU A 500 -10.24 1.02 13.93
CA LEU A 500 -11.55 0.83 13.30
C LEU A 500 -12.67 1.02 14.34
N PRO A 501 -13.86 1.48 13.92
CA PRO A 501 -15.02 1.49 14.79
C PRO A 501 -15.49 0.06 15.07
N THR A 502 -16.04 -0.16 16.26
CA THR A 502 -16.43 -1.49 16.74
C THR A 502 -17.87 -1.54 17.28
N ARG A 503 -18.55 -0.40 17.35
CA ARG A 503 -19.91 -0.25 17.87
C ARG A 503 -20.73 0.68 16.99
N ILE A 504 -22.05 0.52 17.05
CA ILE A 504 -23.00 1.42 16.38
C ILE A 504 -22.82 2.86 16.90
N GLY A 505 -22.56 3.04 18.20
CA GLY A 505 -22.29 4.34 18.81
C GLY A 505 -21.01 5.05 18.34
N ASP A 506 -20.09 4.33 17.68
CA ASP A 506 -18.88 4.93 17.09
C ASP A 506 -19.20 5.64 15.76
N ILE A 507 -20.40 5.41 15.18
CA ILE A 507 -20.81 6.00 13.90
C ILE A 507 -21.25 7.45 14.13
N PRO A 508 -20.64 8.45 13.44
CA PRO A 508 -21.02 9.84 13.62
C PRO A 508 -22.47 10.12 13.23
N GLY A 509 -23.18 10.83 14.12
CA GLY A 509 -24.54 11.35 13.89
C GLY A 509 -25.64 10.28 13.96
N GLY A 510 -26.84 10.72 14.36
CA GLY A 510 -28.04 9.87 14.38
C GLY A 510 -28.20 8.99 15.62
N LYS A 511 -29.43 8.52 15.83
CA LYS A 511 -29.77 7.44 16.77
C LYS A 511 -30.32 6.30 15.93
N ALA A 512 -29.66 5.16 15.97
CA ALA A 512 -30.17 3.97 15.29
C ALA A 512 -31.41 3.44 16.01
N ASP A 513 -32.31 2.83 15.24
CA ASP A 513 -33.46 2.10 15.74
C ASP A 513 -33.32 0.61 15.40
N ALA A 514 -33.60 -0.26 16.36
CA ALA A 514 -33.41 -1.70 16.19
C ALA A 514 -34.35 -2.30 15.13
N ALA A 515 -35.59 -1.81 15.04
CA ALA A 515 -36.56 -2.28 14.05
C ALA A 515 -36.18 -1.79 12.64
N GLU A 516 -35.70 -0.56 12.51
CA GLU A 516 -35.19 -0.03 11.25
C GLU A 516 -33.96 -0.79 10.76
N LEU A 517 -32.98 -1.04 11.62
CA LEU A 517 -31.80 -1.83 11.25
C LEU A 517 -32.18 -3.25 10.83
N LEU A 518 -33.08 -3.92 11.57
CA LEU A 518 -33.58 -5.24 11.19
C LEU A 518 -34.28 -5.22 9.81
N ARG A 519 -35.08 -4.18 9.54
CA ARG A 519 -35.74 -4.00 8.24
C ARG A 519 -34.71 -3.84 7.11
N LEU A 520 -33.64 -3.06 7.34
CA LEU A 520 -32.56 -2.86 6.38
C LEU A 520 -31.75 -4.14 6.12
N MET A 521 -31.53 -4.97 7.14
CA MET A 521 -30.91 -6.30 6.98
C MET A 521 -31.73 -7.19 6.03
N GLY A 522 -33.07 -7.06 6.04
CA GLY A 522 -33.98 -7.80 5.16
C GLY A 522 -33.98 -7.36 3.70
N GLN A 523 -33.34 -6.23 3.36
CA GLN A 523 -33.22 -5.75 1.97
C GLN A 523 -31.94 -6.26 1.27
N ASP A 524 -31.00 -6.86 2.01
CA ASP A 524 -29.78 -7.43 1.45
C ASP A 524 -30.09 -8.72 0.64
N LYS A 525 -29.22 -9.04 -0.33
CA LYS A 525 -29.27 -10.19 -1.27
C LYS A 525 -29.29 -11.57 -0.60
N LYS A 526 -29.39 -11.63 0.73
CA LYS A 526 -29.15 -12.80 1.58
C LYS A 526 -30.43 -13.35 2.21
N VAL A 527 -31.59 -12.81 1.86
CA VAL A 527 -32.88 -13.40 2.23
C VAL A 527 -33.18 -14.58 1.32
N LYS A 528 -33.20 -15.80 1.88
CA LYS A 528 -33.67 -17.00 1.17
C LYS A 528 -34.96 -17.47 1.85
N ALA A 529 -36.06 -17.49 1.10
CA ALA A 529 -37.38 -17.87 1.60
C ALA A 529 -37.85 -17.08 2.84
N GLY A 530 -37.59 -15.77 2.88
CA GLY A 530 -38.02 -14.89 3.96
C GLY A 530 -37.19 -14.97 5.26
N LYS A 531 -36.15 -15.80 5.32
CA LYS A 531 -35.23 -15.88 6.46
C LYS A 531 -33.91 -15.13 6.18
N LEU A 532 -33.44 -14.38 7.17
CA LEU A 532 -32.13 -13.72 7.14
C LEU A 532 -31.02 -14.78 7.17
N THR A 533 -30.03 -14.64 6.29
CA THR A 533 -28.81 -15.45 6.34
C THR A 533 -27.73 -14.70 7.13
N PHE A 534 -27.21 -15.36 8.16
CA PHE A 534 -26.11 -14.88 8.97
C PHE A 534 -24.86 -15.72 8.73
N ILE A 535 -23.71 -15.06 8.85
CA ILE A 535 -22.42 -15.72 9.01
C ILE A 535 -22.02 -15.50 10.47
N LEU A 536 -22.11 -16.57 11.24
CA LEU A 536 -21.75 -16.60 12.66
C LEU A 536 -20.47 -17.43 12.84
N VAL A 537 -19.98 -17.52 14.06
CA VAL A 537 -18.69 -18.17 14.36
C VAL A 537 -18.81 -19.18 15.50
N ARG A 538 -18.02 -20.26 15.41
CA ARG A 538 -17.78 -21.20 16.51
C ARG A 538 -16.57 -20.81 17.36
N ASP A 539 -15.58 -20.21 16.71
CA ASP A 539 -14.38 -19.60 17.28
C ASP A 539 -13.75 -18.72 16.18
N ILE A 540 -12.68 -18.00 16.48
CA ILE A 540 -11.84 -17.34 15.48
C ILE A 540 -11.37 -18.39 14.46
N GLY A 541 -11.57 -18.09 13.16
CA GLY A 541 -11.21 -18.98 12.07
C GLY A 541 -12.24 -20.07 11.77
N GLN A 542 -13.41 -20.05 12.42
CA GLN A 542 -14.46 -21.07 12.25
C GLN A 542 -15.83 -20.44 12.00
N ALA A 543 -15.95 -19.69 10.89
CA ALA A 543 -17.24 -19.14 10.46
C ALA A 543 -18.15 -20.21 9.83
N PHE A 544 -19.47 -20.03 10.00
CA PHE A 544 -20.47 -20.89 9.38
C PHE A 544 -21.72 -20.10 9.00
N VAL A 545 -22.45 -20.63 8.01
CA VAL A 545 -23.71 -20.06 7.54
C VAL A 545 -24.86 -20.58 8.40
N THR A 546 -25.75 -19.69 8.86
CA THR A 546 -27.00 -20.07 9.53
C THR A 546 -28.18 -19.20 9.11
N ARG A 547 -29.38 -19.78 9.17
CA ARG A 547 -30.67 -19.09 8.99
C ARG A 547 -31.59 -19.28 10.19
N ASP A 548 -31.06 -19.86 11.27
CA ASP A 548 -31.82 -20.28 12.44
C ASP A 548 -31.64 -19.29 13.58
N VAL A 549 -31.73 -17.99 13.26
CA VAL A 549 -31.76 -16.91 14.24
C VAL A 549 -33.11 -16.21 14.11
N ALA A 550 -33.92 -16.26 15.18
CA ALA A 550 -35.25 -15.68 15.19
C ALA A 550 -35.17 -14.14 15.07
N PRO A 551 -36.02 -13.49 14.26
CA PRO A 551 -36.02 -12.03 14.09
C PRO A 551 -36.12 -11.26 15.42
N GLU A 552 -36.90 -11.77 16.37
CA GLU A 552 -37.09 -11.17 17.69
C GLU A 552 -35.80 -11.20 18.51
N THR A 553 -35.02 -12.28 18.40
CA THR A 553 -33.69 -12.40 19.00
C THR A 553 -32.74 -11.36 18.42
N VAL A 554 -32.75 -11.19 17.09
CA VAL A 554 -31.92 -10.19 16.41
C VAL A 554 -32.32 -8.77 16.82
N GLN A 555 -33.62 -8.47 16.88
CA GLN A 555 -34.11 -7.16 17.29
C GLN A 555 -33.70 -6.82 18.73
N ALA A 556 -33.85 -7.77 19.65
CA ALA A 556 -33.43 -7.61 21.04
C ALA A 556 -31.91 -7.41 21.16
N PHE A 557 -31.13 -8.16 20.37
CA PHE A 557 -29.68 -7.99 20.26
C PHE A 557 -29.30 -6.59 19.74
N LEU A 558 -29.93 -6.12 18.66
CA LEU A 558 -29.72 -4.77 18.13
C LEU A 558 -30.04 -3.69 19.18
N GLY A 559 -31.11 -3.86 19.97
CA GLY A 559 -31.43 -2.93 21.06
C GLY A 559 -30.32 -2.82 22.11
N ARG A 560 -29.67 -3.94 22.45
CA ARG A 560 -28.49 -3.94 23.34
C ARG A 560 -27.28 -3.28 22.67
N GLU A 561 -27.01 -3.59 21.41
CA GLU A 561 -25.89 -3.03 20.65
C GLU A 561 -25.98 -1.51 20.46
N ILE A 562 -27.19 -0.97 20.30
CA ILE A 562 -27.43 0.48 20.23
C ILE A 562 -27.17 1.17 21.58
N SER A 563 -27.39 0.46 22.69
CA SER A 563 -27.24 0.98 24.06
C SER A 563 -25.81 0.88 24.59
N ARG A 564 -24.88 0.28 23.83
CA ARG A 564 -23.52 -0.09 24.23
C ARG A 564 -22.46 0.92 23.79
#